data_AF-A0A496WGE7-F1
#
_entry.id   AF-A0A496WGE7-F1
#
_cell.length_a   1.000
_cell.length_b   1.000
_cell.length_c   1.000
_cell.angle_alpha   90.00
_cell.angle_beta   90.00
_cell.angle_gamma   90.00
#
_symmetry.space_group_name_H-M   'P 1'
#
loop_
_entity.id
_entity.type
_entity.pdbx_description
1 polymer ?
#
loop_
_entity_poly.entity_id
_entity_poly.type
_entity_poly.pdbx_seq_one_letter_code
_entity_poly.pdbx_strand_id
1 'polypeptide(L)'
;MPDSIKLLPSLRFRPFFLTQLLGAFNDNLYKNGLTIFIAFQAANISRDASNTLVNIAAGLFILPFFLFSPIAGQLADKFEKSKLIRRIKQLEIFIMILGAISFYLQSAELLIAILFLMGTQS
;
A
#
# COMPACT_ATOMS: atom_id res chain seq x y z
N MET A 1 21.69 9.93 21.76
CA MET A 1 20.58 9.14 21.19
C MET A 1 20.90 7.66 21.38
N PRO A 2 20.30 6.96 22.36
CA PRO A 2 19.44 5.83 21.97
C PRO A 2 18.41 5.41 23.06
N ASP A 3 17.13 5.73 22.89
CA ASP A 3 16.04 5.23 23.77
C ASP A 3 14.99 4.38 23.04
N SER A 4 15.07 4.27 21.71
CA SER A 4 14.07 3.58 20.87
C SER A 4 14.04 2.05 21.05
N ILE A 5 15.18 1.43 21.37
CA ILE A 5 15.29 -0.03 21.55
C ILE A 5 14.70 -0.48 22.91
N LYS A 6 14.73 0.38 23.94
CA LYS A 6 14.18 0.11 25.28
C LYS A 6 12.66 0.14 25.35
N LEU A 7 11.98 0.63 24.31
CA LEU A 7 10.50 0.67 24.23
C LEU A 7 9.89 -0.58 23.61
N LEU A 8 10.68 -1.40 22.91
CA LEU A 8 10.27 -2.70 22.34
C LEU A 8 9.69 -3.71 23.36
N PRO A 9 10.14 -3.78 24.64
CA PRO A 9 9.55 -4.66 25.64
C PRO A 9 8.24 -4.14 26.23
N SER A 10 7.87 -2.88 25.98
CA SER A 10 6.65 -2.31 26.58
C SER A 10 5.41 -2.94 25.95
N LEU A 11 4.56 -3.55 26.77
CA LEU A 11 3.33 -4.25 26.37
C LEU A 11 2.37 -3.38 25.54
N ARG A 12 2.52 -2.05 25.61
CA ARG A 12 1.73 -1.08 24.86
C ARG A 12 2.29 -0.78 23.46
N PHE A 13 3.60 -0.90 23.25
CA PHE A 13 4.27 -0.58 21.98
C PHE A 13 4.32 -1.77 21.01
N ARG A 14 4.45 -3.00 21.54
CA ARG A 14 4.52 -4.23 20.74
C ARG A 14 3.37 -4.39 19.73
N PRO A 15 2.07 -4.27 20.11
CA PRO A 15 0.98 -4.42 19.14
C PRO A 15 1.00 -3.32 18.08
N PHE A 16 1.31 -2.07 18.45
CA PHE A 16 1.43 -0.96 17.51
C PHE A 16 2.57 -1.17 16.51
N PHE A 17 3.75 -1.55 17.01
CA PHE A 17 4.93 -1.83 16.19
C PHE A 17 4.67 -2.98 15.21
N LEU A 18 4.05 -4.06 15.67
CA LEU A 18 3.69 -5.19 14.80
C LEU A 18 2.68 -4.78 13.72
N THR A 19 1.66 -3.99 14.05
CA THR A 19 0.70 -3.52 13.05
C THR A 19 1.35 -2.61 12.00
N GLN A 20 2.27 -1.74 12.43
CA GLN A 20 2.99 -0.84 11.54
C GLN A 20 3.97 -1.61 10.64
N LEU A 21 4.69 -2.58 11.21
CA LEU A 21 5.62 -3.43 10.48
C LEU A 21 4.91 -4.31 9.46
N LEU A 22 3.80 -4.95 9.86
CA LEU A 22 3.00 -5.78 8.95
C LEU A 22 2.36 -4.96 7.84
N GLY A 23 1.88 -3.73 8.15
CA GLY A 23 1.36 -2.82 7.13
C GLY A 23 2.45 -2.42 6.14
N ALA A 24 3.60 -1.95 6.63
CA ALA A 24 4.72 -1.59 5.76
C ALA A 24 5.23 -2.78 4.92
N PHE A 25 5.28 -3.98 5.49
CA PHE A 25 5.63 -5.20 4.76
C PHE A 25 4.61 -5.50 3.65
N ASN A 26 3.32 -5.48 3.98
CA ASN A 26 2.24 -5.71 3.04
C ASN A 26 2.28 -4.73 1.87
N ASP A 27 2.46 -3.44 2.16
CA ASP A 27 2.52 -2.39 1.15
C ASP A 27 3.68 -2.61 0.17
N ASN A 28 4.85 -2.96 0.71
CA ASN A 28 6.02 -3.26 -0.11
C ASN A 28 5.85 -4.57 -0.88
N LEU A 29 5.26 -5.60 -0.29
CA LEU A 29 5.02 -6.87 -0.96
C LEU A 29 4.07 -6.70 -2.15
N TYR A 30 2.95 -5.97 -1.95
CA TYR A 30 1.99 -5.71 -3.01
C TYR A 30 2.62 -4.88 -4.14
N LYS A 31 3.35 -3.81 -3.79
CA LYS A 31 4.09 -2.99 -4.76
C LYS A 31 5.06 -3.80 -5.60
N ASN A 32 5.93 -4.58 -4.96
CA ASN A 32 6.94 -5.36 -5.67
C ASN A 32 6.30 -6.49 -6.48
N GLY A 33 5.28 -7.15 -5.95
CA GLY A 33 4.51 -8.17 -6.67
C GLY A 33 3.86 -7.62 -7.93
N LEU A 34 3.28 -6.43 -7.87
CA LEU A 34 2.71 -5.75 -9.03
C LEU A 34 3.79 -5.39 -10.06
N THR A 35 4.93 -4.86 -9.62
CA THR A 35 6.07 -4.57 -10.52
C THR A 35 6.52 -5.81 -11.27
N ILE A 36 6.68 -6.94 -10.57
CA ILE A 36 7.05 -8.22 -11.17
C ILE A 36 5.96 -8.70 -12.14
N PHE A 37 4.68 -8.62 -11.76
CA PHE A 37 3.56 -9.00 -12.62
C PHE A 37 3.53 -8.18 -13.91
N ILE A 38 3.68 -6.85 -13.81
CA ILE A 38 3.75 -5.97 -14.98
C ILE A 38 4.97 -6.34 -15.83
N ALA A 39 6.14 -6.60 -15.24
CA ALA A 39 7.34 -7.00 -15.97
C ALA A 39 7.19 -8.33 -16.73
N PHE A 40 6.44 -9.29 -16.18
CA PHE A 40 6.13 -10.55 -16.86
C PHE A 40 5.11 -10.37 -18.00
N GLN A 41 4.06 -9.59 -17.79
CA GLN A 41 3.11 -9.22 -18.85
C GLN A 41 3.81 -8.46 -19.99
N ALA A 42 4.66 -7.50 -19.62
CA ALA A 42 5.54 -6.73 -20.51
C ALA A 42 6.41 -7.63 -21.41
N ALA A 43 7.00 -8.69 -20.83
CA ALA A 43 7.82 -9.63 -21.57
C ALA A 43 7.04 -10.43 -22.64
N ASN A 44 5.71 -10.54 -22.49
CA ASN A 44 4.83 -11.24 -23.43
C ASN A 44 4.20 -10.35 -24.50
N ILE A 45 4.42 -9.02 -24.45
CA ILE A 45 3.85 -8.03 -25.40
C ILE A 45 5.01 -7.37 -26.17
N SER A 46 4.78 -6.94 -27.41
CA SER A 46 5.75 -6.20 -28.23
C SER A 46 6.43 -5.07 -27.44
N ARG A 47 7.77 -4.96 -27.50
CA ARG A 47 8.61 -4.09 -26.65
C ARG A 47 8.14 -2.61 -26.56
N ASP A 48 7.54 -2.07 -27.61
CA ASP A 48 7.07 -0.66 -27.64
C ASP A 48 5.80 -0.41 -26.83
N ALA A 49 4.83 -1.35 -26.81
CA ALA A 49 3.60 -1.19 -26.03
C ALA A 49 3.86 -1.41 -24.52
N SER A 50 4.83 -2.25 -24.20
CA SER A 50 5.23 -2.60 -22.85
C SER A 50 5.80 -1.42 -22.06
N ASN A 51 6.67 -0.59 -22.66
CA ASN A 51 7.34 0.51 -21.95
C ASN A 51 6.37 1.63 -21.54
N THR A 52 5.37 1.93 -22.37
CA THR A 52 4.39 2.99 -22.10
C THR A 52 3.46 2.61 -20.94
N LEU A 53 2.96 1.36 -20.93
CA LEU A 53 2.13 0.83 -19.85
C LEU A 53 2.88 0.78 -18.50
N VAL A 54 4.15 0.34 -18.51
CA VAL A 54 5.00 0.29 -17.31
C VAL A 54 5.23 1.70 -16.73
N ASN A 55 5.56 2.69 -17.58
CA ASN A 55 5.84 4.06 -17.13
C ASN A 55 4.58 4.76 -16.60
N ILE A 56 3.42 4.54 -17.24
CA ILE A 56 2.13 5.07 -16.75
C ILE A 56 1.75 4.42 -15.41
N ALA A 57 1.96 3.10 -15.25
CA ALA A 57 1.71 2.41 -13.98
C ALA A 57 2.61 2.91 -12.84
N ALA A 58 3.89 3.21 -13.13
CA ALA A 58 4.81 3.80 -12.16
C ALA A 58 4.38 5.21 -11.72
N GLY A 59 3.88 6.04 -12.66
CA GLY A 59 3.34 7.37 -12.35
C GLY A 59 2.05 7.33 -11.53
N LEU A 60 1.13 6.41 -11.87
CA LEU A 60 -0.11 6.18 -11.13
C LEU A 60 0.09 5.65 -9.70
N PHE A 61 1.25 5.07 -9.40
CA PHE A 61 1.61 4.60 -8.06
C PHE A 61 1.78 5.73 -7.06
N ILE A 62 2.53 6.77 -7.44
CA ILE A 62 3.00 7.82 -6.51
C ILE A 62 1.97 8.94 -6.33
N LEU A 63 1.19 9.20 -7.36
CA LEU A 63 0.22 10.28 -7.44
C LEU A 63 -0.85 10.28 -6.34
N PRO A 64 -1.56 9.17 -6.04
CA PRO A 64 -2.58 9.15 -4.99
C PRO A 64 -1.99 9.43 -3.61
N PHE A 65 -0.91 8.75 -3.23
CA PHE A 65 -0.30 8.96 -1.91
C PHE A 65 0.10 10.42 -1.70
N PHE A 66 0.67 11.06 -2.74
CA PHE A 66 1.04 12.47 -2.70
C PHE A 66 -0.18 13.40 -2.58
N LEU A 67 -1.27 13.11 -3.30
CA LEU A 67 -2.48 13.95 -3.29
C LEU A 67 -3.29 13.82 -2.01
N PHE A 68 -3.37 12.63 -1.41
CA PHE A 68 -4.23 12.35 -0.27
C PHE A 68 -3.53 12.47 1.09
N SER A 69 -2.19 12.44 1.14
CA SER A 69 -1.41 12.66 2.36
C SER A 69 -1.76 13.94 3.14
N PRO A 70 -1.94 15.12 2.49
CA PRO A 70 -2.32 16.35 3.21
C PRO A 70 -3.71 16.28 3.87
N ILE A 71 -4.66 15.58 3.23
CA ILE A 71 -6.04 15.42 3.71
C ILE A 71 -6.06 14.44 4.90
N ALA A 72 -5.28 13.35 4.81
CA ALA A 72 -5.11 12.39 5.89
C ALA A 72 -4.49 13.05 7.15
N GLY A 73 -3.52 13.95 6.97
CA GLY A 73 -2.94 14.73 8.07
C GLY A 73 -3.97 15.57 8.81
N GLN A 74 -4.81 16.32 8.09
CA GLN A 74 -5.88 17.12 8.70
C GLN A 74 -6.94 16.26 9.41
N LEU A 75 -7.23 15.07 8.89
CA LEU A 75 -8.17 14.14 9.51
C LEU A 75 -7.59 13.52 10.79
N ALA A 76 -6.29 13.20 10.80
CA ALA A 76 -5.60 12.67 11.98
C ALA A 76 -5.55 13.66 13.16
N ASP A 77 -5.57 14.97 12.87
CA ASP A 77 -5.61 16.02 13.88
C ASP A 77 -7.00 16.25 14.48
N LYS A 78 -8.08 15.86 13.77
CA LYS A 78 -9.48 16.06 14.19
C LYS A 78 -10.09 14.89 14.97
N PHE A 79 -9.55 13.68 14.86
CA PHE A 79 -10.18 12.47 15.43
C PHE A 79 -9.30 11.75 16.46
N GLU A 80 -9.91 10.98 17.36
CA GLU A 80 -9.18 10.10 18.28
C GLU A 80 -8.33 9.08 17.50
N LYS A 81 -7.01 9.26 17.55
CA LYS A 81 -5.99 8.46 16.82
C LYS A 81 -6.22 6.94 16.93
N SER A 82 -6.60 6.45 18.11
CA SER A 82 -6.82 5.01 18.35
C SER A 82 -8.01 4.41 17.58
N LYS A 83 -9.10 5.17 17.39
CA LYS A 83 -10.27 4.72 16.62
C LYS A 83 -10.01 4.83 15.11
N LEU A 84 -9.32 5.87 14.69
CA LEU A 84 -8.94 6.10 13.30
C LEU A 84 -8.02 4.98 12.79
N ILE A 85 -6.97 4.62 13.55
CA ILE A 85 -6.03 3.55 13.20
C ILE A 85 -6.75 2.20 13.01
N ARG A 86 -7.71 1.84 13.89
CA ARG A 86 -8.44 0.57 13.74
C ARG A 86 -9.30 0.54 12.47
N ARG A 87 -9.96 1.64 12.12
CA ARG A 87 -10.79 1.72 10.92
C ARG A 87 -9.95 1.65 9.65
N ILE A 88 -8.83 2.38 9.61
CA ILE A 88 -7.88 2.32 8.49
C ILE A 88 -7.35 0.89 8.33
N LYS A 89 -7.00 0.22 9.43
CA LYS A 89 -6.50 -1.17 9.35
C LYS A 89 -7.53 -2.17 8.86
N GLN A 90 -8.82 -1.98 9.19
CA GLN A 90 -9.91 -2.80 8.65
C GLN A 90 -10.09 -2.59 7.15
N LEU A 91 -10.01 -1.34 6.69
CA LEU A 91 -10.05 -0.99 5.28
C LEU A 91 -8.87 -1.61 4.52
N GLU A 92 -7.68 -1.64 5.13
CA GLU A 92 -6.47 -2.26 4.57
C GLU A 92 -6.65 -3.75 4.30
N ILE A 93 -7.21 -4.48 5.26
CA ILE A 93 -7.49 -5.92 5.09
C ILE A 93 -8.46 -6.14 3.93
N PHE A 94 -9.51 -5.32 3.83
CA PHE A 94 -10.48 -5.44 2.74
C PHE A 94 -9.85 -5.16 1.36
N ILE A 95 -9.05 -4.08 1.25
CA ILE A 95 -8.33 -3.74 0.02
C ILE A 95 -7.34 -4.86 -0.35
N MET A 96 -6.69 -5.49 0.62
CA MET A 96 -5.76 -6.59 0.36
C MET A 96 -6.45 -7.89 -0.09
N ILE A 97 -7.66 -8.18 0.40
CA ILE A 97 -8.46 -9.29 -0.12
C ILE A 97 -8.81 -9.05 -1.59
N LEU A 98 -9.24 -7.83 -1.94
CA LEU A 98 -9.48 -7.46 -3.34
C LEU A 98 -8.19 -7.50 -4.17
N GLY A 99 -7.05 -7.12 -3.60
CA GLY A 99 -5.74 -7.25 -4.22
C GLY A 99 -5.35 -8.68 -4.54
N ALA A 100 -5.58 -9.61 -3.60
CA ALA A 100 -5.35 -11.03 -3.83
C ALA A 100 -6.25 -11.59 -4.94
N ILE A 101 -7.52 -11.19 -4.97
CA ILE A 101 -8.45 -11.55 -6.06
C ILE A 101 -7.97 -10.96 -7.39
N SER A 102 -7.46 -9.73 -7.39
CA SER A 102 -6.94 -9.07 -8.60
C SER A 102 -5.71 -9.79 -9.16
N PHE A 103 -4.82 -10.29 -8.29
CA PHE A 103 -3.71 -11.16 -8.69
C PHE A 103 -4.20 -12.49 -9.27
N TYR A 104 -5.21 -13.10 -8.66
CA TYR A 104 -5.80 -14.34 -9.16
C TYR A 104 -6.45 -14.16 -10.55
N LEU A 105 -7.14 -13.05 -10.76
CA LEU A 105 -7.75 -12.68 -12.03
C LEU A 105 -6.73 -12.20 -13.09
N GLN A 106 -5.46 -12.01 -12.71
CA GLN A 106 -4.39 -11.51 -13.57
C GLN A 106 -4.75 -10.21 -14.34
N SER A 107 -5.59 -9.37 -13.75
CA SER A 107 -6.00 -8.11 -14.36
C SER A 107 -5.09 -6.97 -13.91
N ALA A 108 -4.30 -6.44 -14.84
CA ALA A 108 -3.41 -5.31 -14.57
C ALA A 108 -4.19 -4.06 -14.12
N GLU A 109 -5.36 -3.81 -14.71
CA GLU A 109 -6.22 -2.66 -14.35
C GLU A 109 -6.72 -2.75 -12.92
N LEU A 110 -7.20 -3.92 -12.50
CA LEU A 110 -7.65 -4.14 -11.12
C LEU A 110 -6.48 -4.02 -10.14
N LEU A 111 -5.32 -4.57 -10.48
CA LEU A 111 -4.14 -4.47 -9.62
C LEU A 111 -3.69 -3.00 -9.43
N ILE A 112 -3.73 -2.19 -10.49
CA ILE A 112 -3.43 -0.74 -10.44
C ILE A 112 -4.52 0.02 -9.67
N ALA A 113 -5.80 -0.33 -9.82
CA ALA A 113 -6.88 0.28 -9.07
C ALA A 113 -6.77 -0.01 -7.55
N ILE A 114 -6.45 -1.24 -7.18
CA ILE A 114 -6.19 -1.62 -5.79
C ILE A 114 -4.95 -0.92 -5.25
N LEU A 115 -3.93 -0.74 -6.08
CA LEU A 115 -2.74 -0.01 -5.68
C LEU A 115 -3.03 1.47 -5.38
N PHE A 116 -3.87 2.09 -6.21
CA PHE A 116 -4.34 3.45 -5.97
C PHE A 116 -5.11 3.53 -4.65
N LEU A 117 -6.03 2.60 -4.42
CA LEU A 117 -6.79 2.50 -3.16
C LEU A 117 -5.86 2.29 -1.96
N MET A 118 -4.83 1.45 -2.09
CA MET A 118 -3.81 1.26 -1.06
C MET A 118 -3.05 2.56 -0.77
N GLY A 119 -2.66 3.31 -1.81
CA GLY A 119 -2.03 4.63 -1.65
C GLY A 119 -2.93 5.69 -1.02
N THR A 120 -4.26 5.54 -1.07
CA THR A 120 -5.20 6.47 -0.41
C THR A 120 -5.41 6.19 1.08
N GLN A 121 -5.10 4.98 1.56
CA GLN A 121 -5.27 4.59 2.96
C GLN A 121 -3.96 4.59 3.77
N SER A 122 -2.81 4.44 3.11
CA SER A 122 -1.47 4.46 3.72
C SER A 122 -1.03 5.88 4.04
#